data_AF-K2C448-F1
#
_entry.id   AF-K2C448-F1
#
_cell.length_a   1.000
_cell.length_b   1.000
_cell.length_c   1.000
_cell.angle_alpha   90.00
_cell.angle_beta   90.00
_cell.angle_gamma   90.00
#
_symmetry.space_group_name_H-M   'P 1'
#
loop_
_entity.id
_entity.type
_entity.pdbx_description
1 polymer ?
#
loop_
_entity_poly.entity_id
_entity_poly.type
_entity_poly.pdbx_seq_one_letter_code
_entity_poly.pdbx_strand_id
1 'polypeptide(L)'
;MLLVARESRALEYATPDATLPPVDFLTRNFAARTGCVDTSKNKTKINIFVNFMLHFYSMKKSVVFAIIIGILVGTASVGVYLWSRKKTQDLSQIPQQEVQANLLDWKDPNGFSFQYPEGVAVNKHDEDTQNYAHIEMTRSQIPGSLIVWGKDTTAADVSAWVKTEKSFRDASIVDTTLGGQPAKKILISSPTKKVIVGTIFDEILWFIEVESGEGDYWQKTLDTIAGSFKFIPLAGEVSGGDESFVEEVAVDEEEVIE
;
A
#
# COMPACT_ATOMS: atom_id res chain seq x y z
N MET A 1 -15.05 56.98 -3.54
CA MET A 1 -13.71 56.95 -2.91
C MET A 1 -13.93 57.05 -1.41
N LEU A 2 -14.03 55.91 -0.73
CA LEU A 2 -14.37 55.79 0.69
C LEU A 2 -13.24 55.00 1.35
N LEU A 3 -12.41 55.69 2.13
CA LEU A 3 -11.31 55.13 2.92
C LEU A 3 -11.90 54.55 4.21
N VAL A 4 -11.88 53.22 4.33
CA VAL A 4 -12.21 52.52 5.57
C VAL A 4 -10.90 52.30 6.33
N ALA A 5 -10.80 52.89 7.52
CA ALA A 5 -9.69 52.73 8.45
C ALA A 5 -9.69 51.30 9.02
N ARG A 6 -8.55 50.62 8.93
CA ARG A 6 -8.32 49.27 9.45
C ARG A 6 -7.66 49.39 10.83
N GLU A 7 -8.38 49.00 11.88
CA GLU A 7 -7.84 48.90 13.23
C GLU A 7 -6.83 47.74 13.32
N SER A 8 -5.61 48.07 13.73
CA SER A 8 -4.53 47.13 14.04
C SER A 8 -4.69 46.63 15.48
N ARG A 9 -5.14 45.39 15.65
CA ARG A 9 -5.04 44.67 16.93
C ARG A 9 -3.67 44.00 17.02
N ALA A 10 -2.85 44.45 17.95
CA ALA A 10 -1.64 43.76 18.37
C ALA A 10 -2.04 42.46 19.09
N LEU A 11 -1.48 41.33 18.64
CA LEU A 11 -1.58 40.06 19.32
C LEU A 11 -0.52 40.03 20.43
N GLU A 12 -1.00 39.98 21.67
CA GLU A 12 -0.21 39.79 22.88
C GLU A 12 0.27 38.34 22.93
N TYR A 13 1.58 38.13 22.81
CA TYR A 13 2.19 36.80 22.91
C TYR A 13 2.28 36.39 24.39
N ALA A 14 1.51 35.37 24.76
CA ALA A 14 1.66 34.69 26.04
C ALA A 14 2.99 33.91 26.06
N THR A 15 3.87 34.25 27.00
CA THR A 15 5.08 33.49 27.33
C THR A 15 4.72 32.11 27.89
N PRO A 16 5.23 31.00 27.33
CA PRO A 16 5.08 29.68 27.93
C PRO A 16 5.97 29.56 29.17
N ASP A 17 5.33 29.26 30.29
CA ASP A 17 5.92 28.94 31.59
C ASP A 17 6.70 27.62 31.50
N ALA A 18 8.01 27.70 31.72
CA ALA A 18 8.94 26.58 31.70
C ALA A 18 9.02 25.95 33.09
N THR A 19 8.12 25.01 33.39
CA THR A 19 8.26 24.10 34.52
C THR A 19 8.30 22.65 34.04
N LEU A 20 9.52 22.16 33.81
CA LEU A 20 9.79 20.75 33.55
C LEU A 20 9.64 19.94 34.85
N PRO A 21 8.94 18.79 34.84
CA PRO A 21 8.97 17.87 35.96
C PRO A 21 10.30 17.08 36.01
N PRO A 22 10.73 16.64 37.21
CA PRO A 22 11.96 15.87 37.37
C PRO A 22 11.87 14.48 36.73
N VAL A 23 12.94 14.11 36.03
CA VAL A 23 13.14 12.81 35.40
C VAL A 23 13.61 11.83 36.46
N ASP A 24 12.72 10.96 36.93
CA ASP A 24 13.11 9.82 37.77
C ASP A 24 13.75 8.72 36.92
N PHE A 25 15.07 8.66 37.04
CA PHE A 25 15.93 7.61 36.54
C PHE A 25 15.95 6.44 37.53
N LEU A 26 15.98 5.21 37.00
CA LEU A 26 16.35 3.93 37.63
C LEU A 26 15.27 3.17 38.44
N THR A 27 14.68 2.15 37.81
CA THR A 27 14.91 0.73 38.15
C THR A 27 14.14 -0.20 37.21
N ARG A 28 14.77 -0.62 36.10
CA ARG A 28 14.27 -1.74 35.29
C ARG A 28 14.72 -3.06 35.93
N ASN A 29 13.74 -3.76 36.49
CA ASN A 29 13.86 -5.17 36.87
C ASN A 29 14.13 -6.03 35.62
N PHE A 30 15.36 -6.53 35.49
CA PHE A 30 15.69 -7.64 34.59
C PHE A 30 15.22 -8.95 35.24
N ALA A 31 13.96 -9.30 35.04
CA ALA A 31 13.48 -10.66 35.28
C ALA A 31 13.61 -11.46 33.98
N ALA A 32 14.60 -12.36 33.95
CA ALA A 32 14.77 -13.35 32.91
C ALA A 32 13.52 -14.24 32.83
N ARG A 33 12.74 -14.12 31.75
CA ARG A 33 11.72 -15.09 31.38
C ARG A 33 12.33 -16.12 30.43
N THR A 34 12.79 -17.23 31.00
CA THR A 34 12.96 -18.48 30.26
C THR A 34 11.56 -19.06 29.98
N GLY A 35 11.06 -18.83 28.77
CA GLY A 35 9.82 -19.42 28.29
C GLY A 35 10.00 -20.91 28.02
N CYS A 36 9.48 -21.75 28.92
CA CYS A 36 9.30 -23.17 28.69
C CYS A 36 8.25 -23.35 27.57
N VAL A 37 8.63 -24.04 26.49
CA VAL A 37 7.73 -24.38 25.38
C VAL A 37 6.76 -25.45 25.88
N ASP A 38 5.54 -25.02 26.18
CA ASP A 38 4.45 -25.88 26.62
C ASP A 38 3.95 -26.75 25.45
N THR A 39 4.44 -28.00 25.40
CA THR A 39 4.14 -29.03 24.39
C THR A 39 2.83 -29.79 24.68
N SER A 40 1.91 -29.19 25.44
CA SER A 40 0.67 -29.84 25.90
C SER A 40 -0.44 -30.00 24.83
N LYS A 41 -0.45 -29.20 23.76
CA LYS A 41 -1.60 -29.15 22.82
C LYS A 41 -1.70 -30.28 21.79
N ASN A 42 -0.69 -31.13 21.64
CA ASN A 42 -0.70 -32.21 20.64
C ASN A 42 -1.27 -33.55 21.15
N LYS A 43 -1.39 -33.77 22.47
CA LYS A 43 -1.94 -35.04 23.00
C LYS A 43 -3.43 -35.20 22.75
N THR A 44 -4.20 -34.11 22.70
CA THR A 44 -5.66 -34.17 22.50
C THR A 44 -6.06 -34.59 21.09
N LYS A 45 -5.29 -34.18 20.06
CA LYS A 45 -5.61 -34.53 18.66
C LYS A 45 -5.38 -36.01 18.34
N ILE A 46 -4.37 -36.63 18.95
CA ILE A 46 -4.04 -38.04 18.73
C ILE A 46 -5.13 -38.94 19.32
N ASN A 47 -5.70 -38.59 20.49
CA ASN A 47 -6.78 -39.36 21.11
C ASN A 47 -8.08 -39.38 20.28
N ILE A 48 -8.40 -38.30 19.56
CA ILE A 48 -9.61 -38.24 18.71
C ILE A 48 -9.46 -39.15 17.48
N PHE A 49 -8.28 -39.17 16.85
CA PHE A 49 -8.04 -39.96 15.64
C PHE A 49 -8.05 -41.48 15.90
N VAL A 50 -7.49 -41.91 17.04
CA VAL A 50 -7.47 -43.34 17.42
C VAL A 50 -8.87 -43.85 17.78
N ASN A 51 -9.69 -43.04 18.45
CA ASN A 51 -11.05 -43.44 18.82
C ASN A 51 -11.98 -43.53 17.59
N PHE A 52 -11.77 -42.64 16.60
CA PHE A 52 -12.49 -42.69 15.33
C PHE A 52 -12.14 -43.95 14.51
N MET A 53 -10.85 -44.33 14.46
CA MET A 53 -10.40 -45.55 13.77
C MET A 53 -10.97 -46.84 14.40
N LEU A 54 -11.07 -46.93 15.72
CA LEU A 54 -11.66 -48.09 16.41
C LEU A 54 -13.16 -48.24 16.16
N HIS A 55 -13.90 -47.13 16.07
CA HIS A 55 -15.32 -47.17 15.69
C HIS A 55 -15.53 -47.63 14.25
N PHE A 56 -14.64 -47.26 13.32
CA PHE A 56 -14.71 -47.75 11.94
C PHE A 56 -14.42 -49.25 11.80
N TYR A 57 -13.58 -49.82 12.68
CA TYR A 57 -13.22 -51.24 12.62
C TYR A 57 -14.34 -52.19 13.07
N SER A 58 -15.29 -51.70 13.87
CA SER A 58 -16.44 -52.47 14.38
C SER A 58 -17.68 -52.39 13.46
N MET A 59 -17.67 -51.51 12.45
CA MET A 59 -18.83 -51.34 11.58
C MET A 59 -18.97 -52.47 10.55
N LYS A 60 -20.22 -52.89 10.33
CA LYS A 60 -20.57 -53.87 9.28
C LYS A 60 -20.06 -53.35 7.92
N LYS A 61 -19.44 -54.23 7.13
CA LYS A 61 -18.80 -53.90 5.84
C LYS A 61 -19.71 -53.10 4.88
N SER A 62 -21.03 -53.30 4.95
CA SER A 62 -22.03 -52.55 4.16
C SER A 62 -22.13 -51.06 4.53
N VAL A 63 -21.91 -50.70 5.79
CA VAL A 63 -21.97 -49.31 6.27
C VAL A 63 -20.70 -48.55 5.85
N VAL A 64 -19.55 -49.20 5.92
CA VAL A 64 -18.27 -48.63 5.47
C VAL A 64 -18.31 -48.35 3.96
N PHE A 65 -18.88 -49.26 3.16
CA PHE A 65 -19.08 -49.04 1.72
C PHE A 65 -19.99 -47.85 1.42
N ALA A 66 -21.09 -47.67 2.16
CA ALA A 66 -21.99 -46.55 1.97
C ALA A 66 -21.33 -45.18 2.25
N ILE A 67 -20.48 -45.10 3.28
CA ILE A 67 -19.75 -43.88 3.64
C ILE A 67 -18.73 -43.51 2.55
N ILE A 68 -17.98 -44.49 2.04
CA ILE A 68 -16.98 -44.26 0.97
C ILE A 68 -17.66 -43.75 -0.30
N ILE A 69 -18.79 -44.36 -0.70
CA ILE A 69 -19.58 -43.91 -1.86
C ILE A 69 -20.10 -42.49 -1.64
N GLY A 70 -20.59 -42.16 -0.44
CA GLY A 70 -21.05 -40.81 -0.09
C GLY A 70 -19.98 -39.73 -0.23
N ILE A 71 -18.75 -40.02 0.21
CA ILE A 71 -17.61 -39.09 0.09
C ILE A 71 -17.19 -38.91 -1.39
N LEU A 72 -17.19 -39.99 -2.17
CA LEU A 72 -16.88 -39.94 -3.61
C LEU A 72 -17.89 -39.10 -4.39
N VAL A 73 -19.20 -39.25 -4.11
CA VAL A 73 -20.24 -38.45 -4.76
C VAL A 73 -20.20 -36.98 -4.29
N GLY A 74 -19.96 -36.74 -3.00
CA GLY A 74 -19.88 -35.39 -2.44
C GLY A 74 -18.72 -34.57 -3.00
N THR A 75 -17.54 -35.18 -3.14
CA THR A 75 -16.34 -34.51 -3.70
C THR A 75 -16.48 -34.21 -5.19
N ALA A 76 -17.07 -35.13 -5.97
CA ALA A 76 -17.37 -34.88 -7.38
C ALA A 76 -18.35 -33.71 -7.59
N SER A 77 -19.37 -33.60 -6.72
CA SER A 77 -20.38 -32.54 -6.79
C SER A 77 -19.79 -31.14 -6.56
N VAL A 78 -18.90 -31.01 -5.56
CA VAL A 78 -18.20 -29.73 -5.27
C VAL A 78 -17.23 -29.37 -6.39
N GLY A 79 -16.54 -30.35 -6.97
CA GLY A 79 -15.64 -30.14 -8.11
C GLY A 79 -16.38 -29.59 -9.34
N VAL A 80 -17.52 -30.17 -9.70
CA VAL A 80 -18.36 -29.69 -10.83
C VAL A 80 -18.95 -28.30 -10.53
N TYR A 81 -19.38 -28.05 -9.30
CA TYR A 81 -19.92 -26.73 -8.92
C TYR A 81 -18.86 -25.62 -8.99
N LEU A 82 -17.63 -25.88 -8.54
CA LEU A 82 -16.53 -24.93 -8.64
C LEU A 82 -16.02 -24.75 -10.08
N TRP A 83 -16.05 -25.81 -10.90
CA TRP A 83 -15.70 -25.71 -12.32
C TRP A 83 -16.72 -24.88 -13.09
N SER A 84 -18.01 -25.05 -12.83
CA SER A 84 -19.08 -24.31 -13.51
C SER A 84 -19.04 -22.80 -13.22
N ARG A 85 -18.51 -22.36 -12.06
CA ARG A 85 -18.29 -20.93 -11.80
C ARG A 85 -17.16 -20.29 -12.62
N LYS A 86 -16.23 -21.09 -13.18
CA LYS A 86 -15.14 -20.57 -14.02
C LYS A 86 -15.55 -20.37 -15.49
N LYS A 87 -16.76 -20.79 -15.91
CA LYS A 87 -17.18 -20.79 -17.32
C LYS A 87 -18.21 -19.72 -17.70
N THR A 88 -18.53 -18.77 -16.81
CA THR A 88 -19.49 -17.70 -17.13
C THR A 88 -18.84 -16.33 -17.00
N GLN A 89 -17.81 -16.08 -17.79
CA GLN A 89 -17.40 -14.74 -18.21
C GLN A 89 -16.77 -14.86 -19.59
N ASP A 90 -17.59 -14.96 -20.63
CA ASP A 90 -17.28 -14.27 -21.88
C ASP A 90 -18.51 -14.16 -22.78
N LEU A 91 -18.51 -13.14 -23.63
CA LEU A 91 -19.50 -12.69 -24.62
C LEU A 91 -20.23 -11.38 -24.28
N SER A 92 -19.43 -10.31 -24.19
CA SER A 92 -19.62 -9.09 -25.00
C SER A 92 -18.34 -8.25 -24.96
N GLN A 93 -17.27 -8.77 -25.56
CA GLN A 93 -16.10 -7.94 -25.87
C GLN A 93 -16.37 -7.19 -27.17
N ILE A 94 -16.76 -5.93 -27.04
CA ILE A 94 -16.36 -4.89 -27.99
C ILE A 94 -14.82 -4.93 -28.03
N PRO A 95 -14.14 -4.80 -29.19
CA PRO A 95 -12.69 -4.76 -29.21
C PRO A 95 -12.22 -3.53 -28.42
N GLN A 96 -11.88 -3.71 -27.15
CA GLN A 96 -11.10 -2.74 -26.42
C GLN A 96 -9.70 -2.90 -26.98
N GLN A 97 -9.39 -2.07 -27.97
CA GLN A 97 -8.06 -1.97 -28.54
C GLN A 97 -7.09 -1.67 -27.40
N GLU A 98 -6.39 -2.70 -26.91
CA GLU A 98 -5.17 -2.55 -26.11
C GLU A 98 -4.12 -1.95 -27.05
N VAL A 99 -4.24 -0.64 -27.30
CA VAL A 99 -3.11 0.17 -27.75
C VAL A 99 -2.09 0.01 -26.63
N GLN A 100 -0.90 -0.53 -26.94
CA GLN A 100 0.24 -0.45 -26.04
C GLN A 100 0.34 1.00 -25.57
N ALA A 101 0.05 1.23 -24.30
CA ALA A 101 -0.03 2.58 -23.77
C ALA A 101 1.39 3.13 -23.74
N ASN A 102 1.67 4.15 -24.55
CA ASN A 102 2.88 4.95 -24.37
C ASN A 102 2.85 5.49 -22.94
N LEU A 103 4.00 5.43 -22.27
CA LEU A 103 4.17 5.96 -20.92
C LEU A 103 4.82 7.33 -20.99
N LEU A 104 4.33 8.24 -20.15
CA LEU A 104 4.88 9.57 -19.95
C LEU A 104 5.57 9.63 -18.59
N ASP A 105 6.71 10.32 -18.52
CA ASP A 105 7.43 10.53 -17.27
C ASP A 105 6.88 11.77 -16.55
N TRP A 106 6.60 11.63 -15.26
CA TRP A 106 6.40 12.74 -14.34
C TRP A 106 7.65 12.94 -13.51
N LYS A 107 8.14 14.18 -13.44
CA LYS A 107 9.22 14.58 -12.54
C LYS A 107 8.75 15.78 -11.74
N ASP A 108 8.67 15.59 -10.43
CA ASP A 108 8.28 16.64 -9.51
C ASP A 108 9.51 17.36 -8.94
N PRO A 109 9.52 18.70 -8.86
CA PRO A 109 10.57 19.44 -8.18
C PRO A 109 10.75 19.04 -6.71
N ASN A 110 9.71 18.50 -6.07
CA ASN A 110 9.70 18.10 -4.66
C ASN A 110 10.33 16.71 -4.42
N GLY A 111 11.18 16.23 -5.34
CA GLY A 111 12.04 15.07 -5.09
C GLY A 111 11.39 13.71 -5.37
N PHE A 112 10.51 13.60 -6.37
CA PHE A 112 10.02 12.29 -6.82
C PHE A 112 9.69 12.26 -8.32
N SER A 113 9.61 11.04 -8.86
CA SER A 113 9.20 10.79 -10.24
C SER A 113 8.46 9.46 -10.37
N PHE A 114 7.65 9.33 -11.42
CA PHE A 114 6.97 8.10 -11.79
C PHE A 114 6.55 8.14 -13.27
N GLN A 115 6.08 7.01 -13.79
CA GLN A 115 5.52 6.89 -15.14
C GLN A 115 4.01 6.68 -15.08
N TYR A 116 3.29 7.25 -16.04
CA TYR A 116 1.84 7.13 -16.17
C TYR A 116 1.43 7.00 -17.65
N PRO A 117 0.27 6.38 -17.95
CA PRO A 117 -0.15 6.15 -19.34
C PRO A 117 -0.57 7.46 -20.03
N GLU A 118 -0.27 7.54 -21.32
CA GLU A 118 -0.72 8.63 -22.20
C GLU A 118 -2.26 8.74 -22.22
N GLY A 119 -2.76 9.97 -22.36
CA GLY A 119 -4.19 10.27 -22.40
C GLY A 119 -4.86 10.45 -21.04
N VAL A 120 -4.08 10.41 -19.95
CA VAL A 120 -4.50 10.85 -18.61
C VAL A 120 -4.33 12.37 -18.51
N ALA A 121 -5.37 13.05 -18.03
CA ALA A 121 -5.29 14.45 -17.63
C ALA A 121 -4.70 14.54 -16.22
N VAL A 122 -3.68 15.37 -16.04
CA VAL A 122 -2.98 15.55 -14.77
C VAL A 122 -3.23 16.96 -14.23
N ASN A 123 -3.69 17.05 -12.99
CA ASN A 123 -3.85 18.29 -12.24
C ASN A 123 -2.94 18.26 -11.00
N LYS A 124 -2.09 19.26 -10.82
CA LYS A 124 -1.16 19.35 -9.67
C LYS A 124 -1.77 19.95 -8.42
N HIS A 125 -2.95 20.57 -8.54
CA HIS A 125 -3.56 21.37 -7.49
C HIS A 125 -2.57 22.38 -6.89
N ASP A 126 -2.04 23.29 -7.71
CA ASP A 126 -1.09 24.33 -7.26
C ASP A 126 -1.70 25.27 -6.18
N GLU A 127 -3.03 25.26 -6.04
CA GLU A 127 -3.76 25.92 -4.95
C GLU A 127 -3.60 25.25 -3.57
N ASP A 128 -3.15 23.99 -3.53
CA ASP A 128 -2.92 23.25 -2.29
C ASP A 128 -1.59 23.66 -1.65
N THR A 129 -1.67 24.57 -0.68
CA THR A 129 -0.49 25.05 0.05
C THR A 129 -0.18 24.24 1.31
N GLN A 130 -0.94 23.17 1.59
CA GLN A 130 -0.80 22.39 2.83
C GLN A 130 -0.04 21.08 2.59
N ASN A 131 -0.16 20.50 1.41
CA ASN A 131 0.45 19.23 1.07
C ASN A 131 1.67 19.47 0.16
N TYR A 132 2.72 18.66 0.32
CA TYR A 132 3.90 18.70 -0.56
C TYR A 132 3.57 18.25 -1.98
N ALA A 133 2.60 17.36 -2.14
CA ALA A 133 2.10 16.93 -3.43
C ALA A 133 0.61 16.58 -3.35
N HIS A 134 -0.13 17.00 -4.38
CA HIS A 134 -1.52 16.65 -4.60
C HIS A 134 -1.77 16.53 -6.12
N ILE A 135 -1.35 15.42 -6.70
CA ILE A 135 -1.44 15.20 -8.14
C ILE A 135 -2.66 14.33 -8.42
N GLU A 136 -3.73 14.92 -8.95
CA GLU A 136 -4.93 14.22 -9.41
C GLU A 136 -4.80 13.82 -10.89
N MET A 137 -5.12 12.58 -11.17
CA MET A 137 -5.16 11.99 -12.50
C MET A 137 -6.57 11.54 -12.84
N THR A 138 -7.08 12.04 -13.95
CA THR A 138 -8.41 11.70 -14.48
C THR A 138 -8.33 11.37 -15.96
N ARG A 139 -9.32 10.65 -16.48
CA ARG A 139 -9.41 10.36 -17.91
C ARG A 139 -10.84 10.53 -18.38
N SER A 140 -11.00 11.25 -19.48
CA SER A 140 -12.32 11.39 -20.11
C SER A 140 -12.85 10.00 -20.48
N GLN A 141 -14.15 9.78 -20.22
CA GLN A 141 -14.86 8.52 -20.51
C GLN A 141 -14.53 7.32 -19.61
N ILE A 142 -13.58 7.42 -18.67
CA ILE A 142 -13.31 6.37 -17.68
C ILE A 142 -13.60 6.93 -16.28
N PRO A 143 -14.68 6.50 -15.60
CA PRO A 143 -15.01 7.00 -14.27
C PRO A 143 -13.94 6.60 -13.25
N GLY A 144 -13.83 7.40 -12.19
CA GLY A 144 -12.81 7.25 -11.14
C GLY A 144 -11.62 8.18 -11.35
N SER A 145 -10.69 8.14 -10.40
CA SER A 145 -9.48 8.93 -10.41
C SER A 145 -8.37 8.23 -9.63
N LEU A 146 -7.14 8.67 -9.88
CA LEU A 146 -5.97 8.30 -9.11
C LEU A 146 -5.33 9.58 -8.59
N ILE A 147 -4.94 9.60 -7.31
CA ILE A 147 -4.33 10.77 -6.69
C ILE A 147 -3.01 10.35 -6.04
N VAL A 148 -1.95 11.11 -6.29
CA VAL A 148 -0.66 10.98 -5.61
C VAL A 148 -0.54 12.08 -4.57
N TRP A 149 -0.27 11.69 -3.33
CA TRP A 149 -0.18 12.58 -2.18
C TRP A 149 1.20 12.54 -1.53
N GLY A 150 1.65 13.69 -1.06
CA GLY A 150 2.78 13.84 -0.13
C GLY A 150 2.36 14.77 1.01
N LYS A 151 2.35 14.27 2.26
CA LYS A 151 1.82 15.01 3.43
C LYS A 151 2.71 14.86 4.65
N ASP A 152 2.75 15.86 5.51
CA ASP A 152 3.35 15.71 6.85
C ASP A 152 2.70 14.56 7.62
N THR A 153 3.50 13.85 8.41
CA THR A 153 3.01 12.77 9.27
C THR A 153 3.70 12.77 10.62
N THR A 154 2.94 12.35 11.64
CA THR A 154 3.47 12.12 13.00
C THR A 154 3.74 10.64 13.26
N ALA A 155 3.43 9.77 12.29
CA ALA A 155 3.68 8.35 12.41
C ALA A 155 5.16 8.04 12.18
N ALA A 156 5.77 7.27 13.09
CA ALA A 156 7.18 6.90 13.00
C ALA A 156 7.50 5.98 11.81
N ASP A 157 6.53 5.16 11.39
CA ASP A 157 6.67 4.25 10.25
C ASP A 157 5.30 3.96 9.61
N VAL A 158 5.33 3.35 8.42
CA VAL A 158 4.12 3.01 7.66
C VAL A 158 3.18 2.05 8.42
N SER A 159 3.71 1.20 9.30
CA SER A 159 2.89 0.28 10.12
C SER A 159 2.20 1.01 11.27
N ALA A 160 2.80 2.06 11.81
CA ALA A 160 2.19 2.96 12.79
C ALA A 160 1.08 3.79 12.12
N TRP A 161 1.33 4.35 10.95
CA TRP A 161 0.35 5.12 10.18
C TRP A 161 -0.93 4.31 9.91
N VAL A 162 -0.79 3.07 9.43
CA VAL A 162 -1.97 2.24 9.12
C VAL A 162 -2.81 1.92 10.37
N LYS A 163 -2.22 1.91 11.56
CA LYS A 163 -2.92 1.65 12.83
C LYS A 163 -3.63 2.88 13.39
N THR A 164 -3.14 4.08 13.09
CA THR A 164 -3.74 5.33 13.58
C THR A 164 -4.95 5.73 12.75
N GLU A 165 -4.97 5.35 11.47
CA GLU A 165 -6.02 5.71 10.53
C GLU A 165 -7.30 4.89 10.73
N LYS A 166 -8.41 5.58 11.05
CA LYS A 166 -9.69 4.93 11.39
C LYS A 166 -10.36 4.33 10.16
N SER A 167 -10.14 4.90 8.98
CA SER A 167 -10.72 4.41 7.72
C SER A 167 -10.19 3.04 7.30
N PHE A 168 -9.10 2.55 7.90
CA PHE A 168 -8.48 1.27 7.55
C PHE A 168 -8.89 0.10 8.45
N ARG A 169 -9.79 0.31 9.44
CA ARG A 169 -10.14 -0.72 10.44
C ARG A 169 -10.62 -2.05 9.85
N ASP A 170 -11.37 -1.99 8.76
CA ASP A 170 -11.91 -3.16 8.06
C ASP A 170 -11.23 -3.40 6.70
N ALA A 171 -10.08 -2.75 6.47
CA ALA A 171 -9.34 -2.87 5.22
C ALA A 171 -8.46 -4.14 5.20
N SER A 172 -8.24 -4.69 4.01
CA SER A 172 -7.21 -5.70 3.81
C SER A 172 -5.88 -5.01 3.59
N ILE A 173 -4.89 -5.31 4.43
CA ILE A 173 -3.58 -4.67 4.42
C ILE A 173 -2.53 -5.72 4.05
N VAL A 174 -1.70 -5.39 3.06
CA VAL A 174 -0.63 -6.26 2.56
C VAL A 174 0.68 -5.47 2.53
N ASP A 175 1.77 -6.11 2.92
CA ASP A 175 3.10 -5.53 2.86
C ASP A 175 3.57 -5.43 1.40
N THR A 176 4.20 -4.31 1.06
CA THR A 176 4.71 -4.05 -0.29
C THR A 176 5.88 -3.06 -0.23
N THR A 177 6.29 -2.54 -1.37
CA THR A 177 7.30 -1.47 -1.48
C THR A 177 6.79 -0.36 -2.38
N LEU A 178 7.29 0.86 -2.18
CA LEU A 178 7.04 2.01 -3.03
C LEU A 178 8.33 2.84 -3.09
N GLY A 179 8.89 3.07 -4.28
CA GLY A 179 10.15 3.79 -4.43
C GLY A 179 11.32 3.16 -3.65
N GLY A 180 11.34 1.82 -3.52
CA GLY A 180 12.34 1.10 -2.73
C GLY A 180 12.11 1.13 -1.22
N GLN A 181 11.13 1.88 -0.72
CA GLN A 181 10.83 1.99 0.71
C GLN A 181 9.78 0.97 1.15
N PRO A 182 9.82 0.49 2.42
CA PRO A 182 8.76 -0.34 2.98
C PRO A 182 7.40 0.37 2.91
N ALA A 183 6.40 -0.30 2.35
CA ALA A 183 5.09 0.27 2.09
C ALA A 183 3.96 -0.68 2.50
N LYS A 184 2.74 -0.16 2.54
CA LYS A 184 1.51 -0.95 2.73
C LYS A 184 0.57 -0.72 1.56
N LYS A 185 0.02 -1.81 1.01
CA LYS A 185 -1.13 -1.80 0.10
C LYS A 185 -2.39 -2.07 0.91
N ILE A 186 -3.32 -1.13 0.88
CA ILE A 186 -4.54 -1.11 1.68
C ILE A 186 -5.73 -1.18 0.72
N LEU A 187 -6.58 -2.19 0.89
CA LEU A 187 -7.77 -2.41 0.10
C LEU A 187 -9.00 -2.15 0.96
N ILE A 188 -9.74 -1.10 0.63
CA ILE A 188 -10.96 -0.68 1.30
C ILE A 188 -12.13 -1.07 0.41
N SER A 189 -13.04 -1.90 0.93
CA SER A 189 -14.21 -2.37 0.16
C SER A 189 -15.50 -1.61 0.44
N SER A 190 -15.53 -0.76 1.47
CA SER A 190 -16.73 -0.04 1.95
C SER A 190 -16.33 1.30 2.57
N PRO A 191 -17.08 2.40 2.35
CA PRO A 191 -18.30 2.50 1.53
C PRO A 191 -18.04 2.55 0.01
N THR A 192 -16.85 3.01 -0.39
CA THR A 192 -16.40 3.04 -1.80
C THR A 192 -15.15 2.19 -1.93
N LYS A 193 -15.03 1.47 -3.05
CA LYS A 193 -13.86 0.64 -3.33
C LYS A 193 -12.64 1.54 -3.57
N LYS A 194 -11.70 1.52 -2.63
CA LYS A 194 -10.45 2.28 -2.71
C LYS A 194 -9.25 1.37 -2.53
N VAL A 195 -8.19 1.67 -3.27
CA VAL A 195 -6.88 1.02 -3.12
C VAL A 195 -5.86 2.09 -2.85
N ILE A 196 -5.10 1.94 -1.77
CA ILE A 196 -4.07 2.89 -1.36
C ILE A 196 -2.74 2.14 -1.27
N VAL A 197 -1.68 2.70 -1.85
CA VAL A 197 -0.30 2.22 -1.66
C VAL A 197 0.49 3.36 -1.04
N GLY A 198 0.99 3.19 0.18
CA GLY A 198 1.67 4.27 0.90
C GLY A 198 2.92 3.84 1.64
N THR A 199 3.86 4.78 1.79
CA THR A 199 5.13 4.65 2.51
C THR A 199 5.42 5.94 3.28
N ILE A 200 6.36 5.89 4.22
CA ILE A 200 6.89 7.08 4.88
C ILE A 200 8.37 7.17 4.48
N PHE A 201 8.74 8.30 3.92
CA PHE A 201 10.11 8.61 3.52
C PHE A 201 10.41 10.06 3.87
N ASP A 202 11.54 10.28 4.54
CA ASP A 202 11.96 11.60 5.03
C ASP A 202 10.87 12.33 5.83
N GLU A 203 10.27 11.64 6.81
CA GLU A 203 9.19 12.15 7.67
C GLU A 203 7.90 12.58 6.92
N ILE A 204 7.81 12.34 5.61
CA ILE A 204 6.65 12.61 4.77
C ILE A 204 5.92 11.31 4.46
N LEU A 205 4.60 11.33 4.61
CA LEU A 205 3.70 10.27 4.17
C LEU A 205 3.42 10.45 2.68
N TRP A 206 3.94 9.52 1.89
CA TRP A 206 3.71 9.42 0.45
C TRP A 206 2.72 8.31 0.17
N PHE A 207 1.64 8.59 -0.56
CA PHE A 207 0.69 7.54 -0.93
C PHE A 207 -0.01 7.82 -2.26
N ILE A 208 -0.33 6.74 -2.95
CA ILE A 208 -1.12 6.74 -4.17
C ILE A 208 -2.48 6.17 -3.82
N GLU A 209 -3.54 6.95 -3.98
CA GLU A 209 -4.92 6.57 -3.76
C GLU A 209 -5.63 6.38 -5.10
N VAL A 210 -6.34 5.27 -5.23
CA VAL A 210 -7.25 5.03 -6.36
C VAL A 210 -8.67 4.94 -5.85
N GLU A 211 -9.53 5.77 -6.41
CA GLU A 211 -10.97 5.57 -6.35
C GLU A 211 -11.40 4.72 -7.55
N SER A 212 -11.76 3.45 -7.28
CA SER A 212 -12.09 2.51 -8.34
C SER A 212 -13.41 2.88 -9.00
N GLY A 213 -13.35 3.28 -10.28
CA GLY A 213 -14.53 3.33 -11.16
C GLY A 213 -14.87 1.97 -11.76
N GLU A 214 -15.59 1.99 -12.88
CA GLU A 214 -15.89 0.78 -13.67
C GLU A 214 -14.63 0.27 -14.38
N GLY A 215 -14.29 -1.01 -14.21
CA GLY A 215 -13.18 -1.67 -14.88
C GLY A 215 -11.87 -1.77 -14.07
N ASP A 216 -10.77 -2.12 -14.75
CA ASP A 216 -9.44 -2.36 -14.15
C ASP A 216 -8.41 -1.26 -14.51
N TYR A 217 -8.81 -0.24 -15.27
CA TYR A 217 -7.91 0.79 -15.80
C TYR A 217 -7.11 1.51 -14.71
N TRP A 218 -7.78 2.01 -13.67
CA TRP A 218 -7.12 2.73 -12.58
C TRP A 218 -6.24 1.82 -11.72
N GLN A 219 -6.55 0.53 -11.63
CA GLN A 219 -5.70 -0.44 -10.95
C GLN A 219 -4.40 -0.67 -11.74
N LYS A 220 -4.48 -0.85 -13.07
CA LYS A 220 -3.31 -0.95 -13.94
C LYS A 220 -2.46 0.32 -13.90
N THR A 221 -3.11 1.48 -13.86
CA THR A 221 -2.45 2.79 -13.74
C THR A 221 -1.71 2.91 -12.41
N LEU A 222 -2.34 2.51 -11.30
CA LEU A 222 -1.69 2.44 -9.99
C LEU A 222 -0.49 1.50 -9.99
N ASP A 223 -0.62 0.30 -10.55
CA ASP A 223 0.49 -0.64 -10.58
C ASP A 223 1.67 -0.11 -11.43
N THR A 224 1.37 0.63 -12.52
CA THR A 224 2.38 1.31 -13.34
C THR A 224 3.08 2.43 -12.57
N ILE A 225 2.32 3.32 -11.92
CA ILE A 225 2.88 4.43 -11.14
C ILE A 225 3.68 3.89 -9.96
N ALA A 226 3.11 2.98 -9.17
CA ALA A 226 3.78 2.40 -8.00
C ALA A 226 5.07 1.63 -8.39
N GLY A 227 5.04 0.91 -9.52
CA GLY A 227 6.20 0.16 -10.01
C GLY A 227 7.31 1.03 -10.59
N SER A 228 7.00 2.24 -11.04
CA SER A 228 7.96 3.20 -11.60
C SER A 228 8.30 4.35 -10.65
N PHE A 229 7.67 4.40 -9.47
CA PHE A 229 7.87 5.46 -8.49
C PHE A 229 9.30 5.45 -7.98
N LYS A 230 9.93 6.63 -7.93
CA LYS A 230 11.28 6.83 -7.42
C LYS A 230 11.35 8.13 -6.63
N PHE A 231 11.96 8.06 -5.45
CA PHE A 231 12.40 9.24 -4.71
C PHE A 231 13.68 9.77 -5.36
N ILE A 232 13.72 11.09 -5.58
CA ILE A 232 14.86 11.81 -6.11
C ILE A 232 15.44 12.61 -4.95
N PRO A 233 16.65 12.27 -4.46
CA PRO A 233 17.32 13.03 -3.42
C PRO A 233 17.45 14.49 -3.81
N LEU A 234 17.20 15.41 -2.88
CA LEU A 234 17.43 16.82 -3.12
C LEU A 234 18.93 17.11 -3.16
N ALA A 235 19.32 18.18 -3.86
CA ALA A 235 20.73 18.54 -4.00
C ALA A 235 21.38 18.78 -2.62
N GLY A 236 22.27 17.88 -2.22
CA GLY A 236 22.92 17.88 -0.90
C GLY A 236 22.60 16.66 -0.02
N GLU A 237 21.62 15.84 -0.41
CA GLU A 237 21.29 14.59 0.27
C GLU A 237 22.07 13.42 -0.35
N VAL A 238 22.77 12.66 0.49
CA VAL A 238 23.47 11.44 0.06
C VAL A 238 22.46 10.31 -0.13
N SER A 239 22.22 9.95 -1.38
CA SER A 239 21.44 8.77 -1.74
C SER A 239 22.17 7.51 -1.26
N GLY A 240 21.69 6.90 -0.18
CA GLY A 240 22.18 5.60 0.30
C GLY A 240 21.67 4.43 -0.55
N GLY A 241 21.71 4.56 -1.87
CA GLY A 241 21.19 3.60 -2.85
C GLY A 241 22.16 3.43 -4.00
N ASP A 242 22.92 2.34 -3.93
CA ASP A 242 23.92 1.89 -4.89
C ASP A 242 23.27 1.53 -6.24
N GLU A 243 23.35 2.42 -7.22
CA GLU A 243 23.40 2.05 -8.64
C GLU A 243 24.51 2.86 -9.30
N SER A 244 25.54 2.14 -9.73
CA SER A 244 26.69 2.66 -10.46
C SER A 244 26.27 3.14 -11.84
N PHE A 245 25.92 4.42 -11.96
CA PHE A 245 25.94 5.12 -13.23
C PHE A 245 27.38 5.58 -13.49
N VAL A 246 28.12 4.81 -14.29
CA VAL A 246 29.42 5.25 -14.82
C VAL A 246 29.13 6.27 -15.91
N GLU A 247 29.17 7.54 -15.55
CA GLU A 247 29.23 8.63 -16.51
C GLU A 247 30.66 8.68 -17.07
N GLU A 248 30.85 8.12 -18.27
CA GLU A 248 32.09 8.28 -19.04
C GLU A 248 32.16 9.73 -19.54
N VAL A 249 32.72 10.61 -18.71
CA VAL A 249 33.07 11.97 -19.12
C VAL A 249 34.28 11.88 -20.04
N ALA A 250 34.05 11.98 -21.35
CA ALA A 250 35.08 12.25 -22.33
C ALA A 250 35.66 13.65 -22.07
N VAL A 251 36.82 13.70 -21.43
CA VAL A 251 37.62 14.92 -21.29
C VAL A 251 38.35 15.13 -22.62
N ASP A 252 37.93 16.15 -23.35
CA ASP A 252 38.58 16.65 -24.56
C ASP A 252 39.77 17.53 -24.13
N GLU A 253 40.97 16.94 -24.14
CA GLU A 253 42.23 17.63 -23.87
C GLU A 253 42.75 18.28 -25.15
N GLU A 254 42.27 19.48 -25.51
CA GLU A 254 42.97 20.33 -26.49
C GLU A 254 44.23 20.93 -25.86
N GLU A 255 45.37 20.40 -26.29
CA GLU A 255 46.73 20.86 -25.98
C GLU A 255 47.02 22.20 -26.70
N VAL A 256 47.23 23.26 -25.94
CA VAL A 256 47.80 24.54 -26.44
C VAL A 256 49.31 24.48 -26.25
N ILE A 257 50.05 24.35 -27.35
CA ILE A 257 51.50 24.57 -27.40
C ILE A 257 51.77 26.01 -27.85
N GLU A 258 52.46 26.78 -27.01
CA GLU A 258 53.10 28.06 -27.35
C GLU A 258 54.47 27.87 -28.01
#